data_AF-A0A2Z6IIC2-F1
#
_entry.id   AF-A0A2Z6IIC2-F1
#
_cell.length_a   1.000
_cell.length_b   1.000
_cell.length_c   1.000
_cell.angle_alpha   90.00
_cell.angle_beta   90.00
_cell.angle_gamma   90.00
#
_symmetry.space_group_name_H-M   'P 1'
#
loop_
_entity.id
_entity.type
_entity.pdbx_description
1 polymer ?
#
loop_
_entity_poly.entity_id
_entity_poly.type
_entity_poly.pdbx_seq_one_letter_code
_entity_poly.pdbx_strand_id
1 'polypeptide(L)'
;MTMEAHLLLAHGSRDPEWRLPFEILAADLKAIHPEHPIRLCYLELWHPMLTDAIHEEYGRGIRNFRISPLFWSRGAISGKTFRVWLMR
;
A
#
# COMPACT_ATOMS: atom_id res chain seq x y z
N MET A 1 23.05 -2.31 -3.59
CA MET A 1 21.60 -2.55 -3.53
C MET A 1 20.91 -1.43 -4.29
N THR A 2 20.08 -1.74 -5.27
CA THR A 2 19.25 -0.73 -5.92
C THR A 2 18.10 -0.37 -4.98
N MET A 3 17.77 0.92 -4.89
CA MET A 3 16.66 1.40 -4.07
C MET A 3 15.34 0.94 -4.70
N GLU A 4 14.48 0.25 -3.95
CA GLU A 4 13.16 -0.24 -4.35
C GLU A 4 12.07 0.41 -3.50
N ALA A 5 11.01 0.94 -4.11
CA ALA A 5 9.82 1.39 -3.41
C ALA A 5 8.74 0.30 -3.40
N HIS A 6 8.10 0.11 -2.25
CA HIS A 6 6.99 -0.81 -2.07
C HIS A 6 5.66 -0.06 -2.07
N LEU A 7 4.90 -0.22 -3.15
CA LEU A 7 3.59 0.37 -3.33
C LEU A 7 2.51 -0.64 -2.90
N LEU A 8 1.82 -0.33 -1.81
CA LEU A 8 0.66 -1.07 -1.35
C LEU A 8 -0.56 -0.55 -2.11
N LEU A 9 -1.17 -1.40 -2.94
CA LEU A 9 -2.22 -1.00 -3.86
C LEU A 9 -3.59 -1.46 -3.35
N ALA A 10 -4.40 -0.53 -2.88
CA ALA A 10 -5.80 -0.75 -2.55
C ALA A 10 -6.72 -0.33 -3.71
N HIS A 11 -7.95 -0.85 -3.76
CA HIS A 11 -8.89 -0.45 -4.82
C HIS A 11 -9.41 0.99 -4.64
N GLY A 12 -9.57 1.42 -3.38
CA GLY A 12 -10.40 2.56 -3.02
C GLY A 12 -11.85 2.13 -2.74
N SER A 13 -12.61 2.97 -2.03
CA SER A 13 -14.02 2.70 -1.71
C SER A 13 -14.83 3.98 -1.70
N ARG A 14 -16.14 3.85 -1.90
CA ARG A 14 -17.09 4.97 -1.68
C ARG A 14 -17.36 5.21 -0.20
N ASP A 15 -17.14 4.18 0.62
CA ASP A 15 -17.27 4.26 2.07
C ASP A 15 -15.90 4.62 2.68
N PRO A 16 -15.75 5.84 3.25
CA PRO A 16 -14.47 6.36 3.74
C PRO A 16 -13.91 5.57 4.92
N GLU A 17 -14.73 4.83 5.68
CA GLU A 17 -14.26 4.05 6.82
C GLU A 17 -13.29 2.93 6.41
N TRP A 18 -13.37 2.49 5.16
CA TRP A 18 -12.47 1.46 4.65
C TRP A 18 -11.05 1.94 4.41
N ARG A 19 -10.80 3.26 4.49
CA ARG A 19 -9.47 3.84 4.31
C ARG A 19 -8.58 3.57 5.53
N LEU A 20 -9.13 3.77 6.72
CA LEU A 20 -8.42 3.69 8.00
C LEU A 20 -7.58 2.41 8.17
N PRO A 21 -8.10 1.20 7.94
CA PRO A 21 -7.30 0.00 8.17
C PRO A 21 -6.15 -0.18 7.17
N PHE A 22 -6.27 0.33 5.94
CA PHE A 22 -5.15 0.35 5.01
C PHE A 22 -4.04 1.32 5.47
N GLU A 23 -4.44 2.47 6.04
CA GLU A 23 -3.50 3.45 6.59
C GLU A 23 -2.75 2.91 7.80
N ILE A 24 -3.44 2.20 8.70
CA ILE A 24 -2.83 1.51 9.85
C ILE A 24 -1.81 0.48 9.36
N LEU A 25 -2.20 -0.40 8.44
CA LEU A 25 -1.29 -1.40 7.87
C LEU A 25 -0.05 -0.76 7.22
N ALA A 26 -0.23 0.32 6.47
CA ALA A 26 0.88 1.02 5.83
C ALA A 26 1.81 1.68 6.86
N ALA A 27 1.26 2.23 7.95
CA ALA A 27 2.04 2.78 9.06
C ALA A 27 2.84 1.70 9.78
N ASP A 28 2.23 0.55 10.06
CA ASP A 28 2.90 -0.59 10.70
C ASP A 28 4.06 -1.10 9.84
N LEU A 29 3.84 -1.29 8.53
CA LEU A 29 4.90 -1.74 7.62
C LEU A 29 6.06 -0.74 7.53
N LYS A 30 5.77 0.57 7.50
CA LYS A 30 6.80 1.61 7.55
C LYS A 30 7.62 1.58 8.84
N ALA A 31 6.98 1.30 9.97
CA ALA A 31 7.66 1.21 11.26
C ALA A 31 8.57 -0.03 11.33
N ILE A 32 8.16 -1.15 10.73
CA ILE A 32 8.93 -2.39 10.70
C ILE A 32 10.11 -2.31 9.71
N HIS A 33 9.93 -1.59 8.59
CA HIS A 33 10.90 -1.50 7.49
C HIS A 33 11.26 -0.04 7.14
N PRO A 34 11.88 0.73 8.07
CA PRO A 34 12.15 2.15 7.87
C PRO A 34 13.12 2.45 6.70
N GLU A 35 13.94 1.47 6.31
CA GLU A 35 14.88 1.55 5.20
C GLU A 35 14.23 1.43 3.81
N HIS A 36 12.97 0.97 3.76
CA HIS A 36 12.24 0.73 2.52
C HIS A 36 11.14 1.79 2.32
N PRO A 37 11.16 2.55 1.21
CA PRO A 37 10.07 3.46 0.87
C PRO A 37 8.75 2.69 0.68
N ILE A 38 7.87 2.73 1.67
CA ILE A 38 6.54 2.09 1.62
C ILE A 38 5.47 3.16 1.41
N ARG A 39 4.58 2.97 0.44
CA ARG A 39 3.52 3.92 0.12
C ARG A 39 2.20 3.23 -0.15
N LEU A 40 1.14 3.68 0.54
CA LEU A 40 -0.23 3.30 0.23
C LEU A 40 -0.73 4.13 -0.95
N CYS A 41 -1.29 3.45 -1.94
CA CYS A 41 -1.88 4.07 -3.13
C CYS A 41 -3.15 3.33 -3.54
N TYR A 42 -3.93 3.97 -4.41
CA TYR A 42 -5.25 3.50 -4.79
C TYR A 42 -5.40 3.36 -6.31
N LEU A 43 -6.22 2.41 -6.74
CA LEU A 43 -6.61 2.26 -8.14
C LEU A 43 -7.59 3.36 -8.56
N GLU A 44 -8.56 3.68 -7.70
CA GLU A 44 -9.59 4.67 -7.95
C GLU A 44 -10.14 5.25 -6.64
N LEU A 45 -11.06 6.23 -6.77
CA LEU A 45 -11.84 6.88 -5.70
C LEU A 45 -11.05 7.71 -4.67
N TRP A 46 -9.84 7.27 -4.31
CA TRP A 46 -8.99 7.92 -3.32
C TRP A 46 -7.61 8.24 -3.89
N HIS A 47 -6.90 9.10 -3.16
CA HIS A 47 -5.55 9.54 -3.48
C HIS A 47 -4.57 9.20 -2.35
N PRO A 48 -3.29 8.96 -2.68
CA PRO A 48 -2.68 9.07 -4.01
C PRO A 48 -3.05 7.89 -4.94
N MET A 49 -3.21 8.15 -6.25
CA MET A 49 -3.36 7.08 -7.22
C MET A 49 -2.03 6.35 -7.43
N LEU A 50 -2.06 5.12 -7.97
CA LEU A 50 -0.84 4.37 -8.30
C LEU A 50 0.12 5.19 -9.18
N THR A 51 -0.40 5.89 -10.18
CA THR A 51 0.40 6.75 -11.07
C THR A 51 1.08 7.88 -10.33
N ASP A 52 0.38 8.52 -9.40
CA ASP A 52 0.93 9.61 -8.57
C ASP A 52 2.07 9.08 -7.70
N ALA A 53 1.85 7.93 -7.05
CA ALA A 53 2.85 7.29 -6.22
C ALA A 53 4.11 6.92 -7.03
N ILE A 54 3.95 6.35 -8.23
CA ILE A 54 5.09 6.05 -9.11
C ILE A 54 5.81 7.33 -9.51
N HIS A 55 5.10 8.38 -9.91
CA HIS A 55 5.70 9.65 -10.33
C HIS A 55 6.51 10.31 -9.19
N GLU A 56 5.97 10.32 -7.97
CA GLU A 56 6.66 10.87 -6.81
C GLU A 56 7.97 10.11 -6.51
N GLU A 57 7.92 8.78 -6.47
CA GLU A 57 9.10 7.95 -6.20
C GLU A 57 10.10 7.99 -7.37
N TYR A 58 9.61 8.10 -8.61
CA TYR A 58 10.46 8.33 -9.78
C TYR A 58 11.20 9.67 -9.67
N GLY A 59 10.54 10.72 -9.20
CA GLY A 59 11.15 12.02 -8.89
C GLY A 59 12.25 11.95 -7.82
N ARG A 60 12.17 10.96 -6.92
CA ARG A 60 13.20 10.67 -5.89
C ARG A 60 14.36 9.80 -6.39
N GLY A 61 14.38 9.46 -7.68
CA GLY A 61 15.43 8.61 -8.27
C GLY A 61 15.19 7.10 -8.13
N ILE A 62 14.06 6.67 -7.57
CA ILE A 62 13.72 5.25 -7.48
C ILE A 62 13.27 4.74 -8.84
N ARG A 63 13.76 3.56 -9.22
CA ARG A 63 13.47 2.93 -10.52
C ARG A 63 12.91 1.52 -10.40
N ASN A 64 12.99 0.93 -9.21
CA ASN A 64 12.44 -0.39 -8.92
C ASN A 64 11.23 -0.24 -8.03
N PHE A 65 10.15 -0.92 -8.40
CA PHE A 65 8.87 -0.83 -7.72
C PHE A 65 8.36 -2.24 -7.45
N ARG A 66 8.11 -2.54 -6.18
CA ARG A 66 7.33 -3.70 -5.77
C ARG A 66 5.90 -3.23 -5.55
N ILE A 67 4.94 -3.82 -6.27
CA ILE A 67 3.52 -3.49 -6.11
C ILE A 67 2.84 -4.69 -5.45
N SER A 68 2.25 -4.49 -4.27
CA SER A 68 1.48 -5.52 -3.58
C SER A 68 0.01 -5.13 -3.50
N PRO A 69 -0.87 -5.85 -4.20
CA PRO A 69 -2.30 -5.62 -4.09
C PRO A 69 -2.80 -6.00 -2.70
N LEU A 70 -3.62 -5.14 -2.12
CA LEU A 70 -4.30 -5.36 -0.86
C LEU A 70 -5.69 -5.91 -1.15
N PHE A 71 -5.92 -7.16 -0.75
CA PHE A 71 -7.23 -7.79 -0.86
C PHE A 71 -7.89 -7.95 0.50
N TRP A 72 -9.21 -7.84 0.52
CA TRP A 72 -9.97 -8.32 1.65
C TRP A 72 -10.07 -9.83 1.65
N SER A 73 -9.78 -10.43 2.80
CA SER A 73 -10.21 -11.78 3.11
C SER A 73 -11.08 -11.74 4.35
N ARG A 74 -12.21 -12.45 4.36
CA ARG A 74 -13.05 -12.61 5.55
C ARG A 74 -12.32 -13.54 6.54
N GLY A 75 -11.66 -12.97 7.54
CA GLY A 75 -11.03 -13.68 8.66
C GLY A 75 -12.04 -14.01 9.78
N ALA A 76 -11.97 -15.21 10.34
CA ALA A 76 -12.97 -15.83 11.23
C ALA A 76 -12.98 -15.36 12.70
N ILE A 77 -12.49 -14.15 13.03
CA ILE A 77 -12.49 -13.64 14.41
C ILE A 77 -12.83 -12.15 14.38
N SER A 78 -14.11 -11.80 14.52
CA SER A 78 -14.73 -10.50 14.89
C SER A 78 -14.13 -9.16 14.36
N GLY A 79 -13.19 -9.14 13.43
CA GLY A 79 -12.54 -7.94 12.91
C GLY A 79 -12.08 -8.19 11.47
N LYS A 80 -12.39 -7.26 10.59
CA LYS A 80 -12.05 -7.31 9.15
C LYS A 80 -10.52 -7.39 8.98
N THR A 81 -9.96 -8.59 8.78
CA THR A 81 -8.51 -8.80 8.60
C THR A 81 -8.05 -8.50 7.17
N PHE A 82 -6.94 -7.78 7.02
CA PHE A 82 -6.29 -7.54 5.73
C PHE A 82 -5.17 -8.54 5.52
N ARG A 83 -5.07 -9.11 4.32
CA ARG A 83 -3.92 -9.93 3.92
C ARG A 83 -3.18 -9.22 2.80
N VAL A 84 -1.92 -8.88 3.06
CA VAL A 84 -0.95 -8.56 2.01
C VAL A 84 -0.43 -9.88 1.47
N TRP A 85 -0.74 -10.19 0.21
CA TRP A 85 -0.02 -11.25 -0.49
C TRP A 85 1.28 -10.68 -1.03
N LEU A 86 2.37 -10.90 -0.31
CA LEU A 86 3.72 -10.66 -0.82
C LEU A 86 4.06 -11.82 -1.76
N MET A 87 3.76 -11.67 -3.05
CA MET A 87 4.41 -12.49 -4.08
C MET A 87 5.89 -12.11 -4.04
N ARG A 88 6.74 -12.99 -3.49
CA ARG A 88 8.19 -12.75 -3.37
C ARG A 88 8.82 -12.63 -4.74
#